data_AF-A0A3L6ZTF2-F1
#
_entry.id   AF-A0A3L6ZTF2-F1
#
_cell.length_a   1.000
_cell.length_b   1.000
_cell.length_c   1.000
_cell.angle_alpha   90.00
_cell.angle_beta   90.00
_cell.angle_gamma   90.00
#
_symmetry.space_group_name_H-M   'P 1'
#
loop_
_entity.id
_entity.type
_entity.pdbx_description
1 polymer ?
#
loop_
_entity_poly.entity_id
_entity_poly.type
_entity_poly.pdbx_seq_one_letter_code
_entity_poly.pdbx_strand_id
1 'polypeptide(L)'
;MHRLVSVSLAVIGVIAVVSAAVGSLSYSPLALAVSATVGVGVAVAVNAGAAALARRSPHHESAVITGLIAFFLAWPSLSPLDLSVVAGLSALGVASKYLLVWRGRQLANPVVVAAVALGLAGVSSEIWWVASEPLFPAVLVFSLLILRRTRMMLPGLVFIVVALAGTVLGSVSGGAALPDALLGALVSTPILFLAGFMLTEPITLAPRTAQRVIVAVVTGVLFSAPLLLASVLHLPTSLGPLTLSPAFALLVGNLISFAFGPRRALRFTVAEVAEEAPAVWSVSLLPEQPTRFEPGQYLELSLPHRRSDSGGTRRVFSMTTAPGAVEVGLGVRVDEPASTFKRELRALQPGDQLSATRIGGDFVPPADPRQAVLYIAAGIGVTPFLSHLAAEQSAGVDRDRVLVYLLRDGGPIPFQDRLMAAGIRVIVVAPTVPDALPEGWSYAGASRLTADTLPALVPDVAHRHCFISGSPSAVGQLRHVVRRAGASHVTTDAFAGY
;
A
#
# COMPACT_ATOMS: atom_id res chain seq x y z
N MET A 1 3.67 7.31 5.57
CA MET A 1 2.77 7.61 4.42
C MET A 1 1.77 8.70 4.78
N HIS A 2 0.99 8.54 5.86
CA HIS A 2 0.01 9.54 6.28
C HIS A 2 0.59 10.96 6.35
N ARG A 3 1.79 11.12 6.94
CA ARG A 3 2.53 12.40 6.92
C ARG A 3 2.80 13.01 5.56
N LEU A 4 3.14 12.19 4.56
CA LEU A 4 3.33 12.69 3.21
C LEU A 4 2.01 13.21 2.65
N VAL A 5 0.92 12.47 2.84
CA VAL A 5 -0.42 12.84 2.35
C VAL A 5 -0.94 14.08 3.07
N SER A 6 -0.84 14.15 4.40
CA SER A 6 -1.31 15.30 5.19
C SER A 6 -0.54 16.58 4.85
N VAL A 7 0.79 16.50 4.74
CA VAL A 7 1.63 17.64 4.32
C VAL A 7 1.30 18.06 2.89
N SER A 8 1.16 17.11 1.97
CA SER A 8 0.82 17.41 0.56
C SER A 8 -0.52 18.14 0.45
N LEU A 9 -1.57 17.64 1.14
CA LEU A 9 -2.88 18.28 1.17
C LEU A 9 -2.84 19.67 1.81
N ALA A 10 -2.12 19.82 2.92
CA ALA A 10 -1.96 21.11 3.59
C ALA A 10 -1.24 22.13 2.69
N VAL A 11 -0.19 21.72 1.99
CA VAL A 11 0.53 22.58 1.03
C VAL A 11 -0.38 22.98 -0.12
N ILE A 12 -1.16 22.05 -0.70
CA ILE A 12 -2.16 22.39 -1.73
C ILE A 12 -3.18 23.39 -1.19
N GLY A 13 -3.63 23.23 0.06
CA GLY A 13 -4.56 24.16 0.71
C GLY A 13 -3.97 25.56 0.90
N VAL A 14 -2.70 25.66 1.30
CA VAL A 14 -1.98 26.94 1.41
C VAL A 14 -1.84 27.59 0.03
N ILE A 15 -1.47 26.82 -0.99
CA ILE A 15 -1.40 27.31 -2.37
C ILE A 15 -2.77 27.84 -2.80
N ALA A 16 -3.87 27.16 -2.48
CA ALA A 16 -5.22 27.65 -2.79
C ALA A 16 -5.53 29.01 -2.14
N VAL A 17 -5.18 29.19 -0.86
CA VAL A 17 -5.38 30.47 -0.16
C VAL A 17 -4.53 31.58 -0.79
N VAL A 18 -3.27 31.30 -1.13
CA VAL A 18 -2.38 32.28 -1.78
C VAL A 18 -2.90 32.61 -3.18
N SER A 19 -3.28 31.62 -3.97
CA SER A 19 -3.86 31.79 -5.31
C SER A 19 -5.13 32.63 -5.28
N ALA A 20 -5.98 32.44 -4.27
CA ALA A 20 -7.15 33.28 -4.03
C ALA A 20 -6.78 34.71 -3.66
N ALA A 21 -5.76 34.90 -2.79
CA ALA A 21 -5.34 36.22 -2.36
C ALA A 21 -4.75 37.07 -3.50
N VAL A 22 -4.10 36.43 -4.48
CA VAL A 22 -3.57 37.10 -5.69
C VAL A 22 -4.59 37.17 -6.84
N GLY A 23 -5.82 36.73 -6.62
CA GLY A 23 -6.91 36.81 -7.60
C GLY A 23 -6.88 35.75 -8.72
N SER A 24 -5.97 34.78 -8.66
CA SER A 24 -5.89 33.67 -9.63
C SER A 24 -6.94 32.57 -9.38
N LEU A 25 -7.57 32.56 -8.20
CA LEU A 25 -8.61 31.63 -7.82
C LEU A 25 -9.83 32.41 -7.33
N SER A 26 -11.01 32.14 -7.86
CA SER A 26 -12.23 32.93 -7.64
C SER A 26 -12.88 32.80 -6.25
N TYR A 27 -12.18 32.21 -5.29
CA TYR A 27 -12.68 32.00 -3.93
C TYR A 27 -12.18 33.07 -2.97
N SER A 28 -12.93 33.33 -1.89
CA SER A 28 -12.44 34.19 -0.81
C SER A 28 -11.33 33.47 -0.02
N PRO A 29 -10.16 34.10 0.21
CA PRO A 29 -9.11 33.53 1.05
C PRO A 29 -9.60 33.18 2.46
N LEU A 30 -10.48 34.02 3.01
CA LEU A 30 -11.11 33.78 4.32
C LEU A 30 -12.04 32.57 4.28
N ALA A 31 -12.86 32.44 3.23
CA ALA A 31 -13.75 31.29 3.08
C ALA A 31 -12.95 29.98 3.02
N LEU A 32 -11.86 29.94 2.24
CA LEU A 32 -10.96 28.80 2.17
C LEU A 32 -10.36 28.44 3.54
N ALA A 33 -9.84 29.42 4.26
CA ALA A 33 -9.25 29.21 5.58
C ALA A 33 -10.28 28.70 6.61
N VAL A 34 -11.49 29.27 6.62
CA VAL A 34 -12.58 28.85 7.52
C VAL A 34 -13.06 27.45 7.17
N SER A 35 -13.31 27.14 5.89
CA SER A 35 -13.74 25.79 5.48
C SER A 35 -12.69 24.73 5.82
N ALA A 36 -11.40 25.00 5.58
CA ALA A 36 -10.31 24.10 5.97
C ALA A 36 -10.26 23.88 7.49
N THR A 37 -10.41 24.96 8.27
CA THR A 37 -10.43 24.91 9.74
C THR A 37 -11.61 24.10 10.26
N VAL A 38 -12.81 24.30 9.70
CA VAL A 38 -14.00 23.53 10.04
C VAL A 38 -13.79 22.06 9.72
N GLY A 39 -13.33 21.72 8.51
CA GLY A 39 -13.13 20.32 8.10
C GLY A 39 -12.13 19.59 9.00
N VAL A 40 -10.95 20.18 9.22
CA VAL A 40 -9.92 19.58 10.08
C VAL A 40 -10.34 19.56 11.55
N GLY A 41 -10.88 20.66 12.07
CA GLY A 41 -11.31 20.78 13.46
C GLY A 41 -12.40 19.77 13.82
N VAL A 42 -13.43 19.66 12.98
CA VAL A 42 -14.51 18.67 13.16
C VAL A 42 -13.96 17.25 13.07
N ALA A 43 -13.14 16.94 12.07
CA ALA A 43 -12.57 15.60 11.93
C ALA A 43 -11.74 15.20 13.17
N VAL A 44 -10.90 16.09 13.68
CA VAL A 44 -10.08 15.84 14.87
C VAL A 44 -10.94 15.68 16.13
N ALA A 45 -11.95 16.52 16.31
CA ALA A 45 -12.87 16.45 17.46
C ALA A 45 -13.66 15.13 17.46
N VAL A 46 -14.25 14.76 16.33
CA VAL A 46 -15.00 13.50 16.19
C VAL A 46 -14.07 12.30 16.42
N ASN A 47 -12.85 12.34 15.91
CA ASN A 47 -11.88 11.26 16.10
C ASN A 47 -11.47 11.11 17.57
N ALA A 48 -11.27 12.22 18.28
CA ALA A 48 -10.97 12.20 19.71
C ALA A 48 -12.15 11.63 20.52
N GLY A 49 -13.37 12.05 20.23
CA GLY A 49 -14.58 11.52 20.87
C GLY A 49 -14.79 10.03 20.62
N ALA A 50 -14.67 9.59 19.36
CA ALA A 50 -14.81 8.18 18.99
C ALA A 50 -13.70 7.31 19.61
N ALA A 51 -12.47 7.81 19.66
CA ALA A 51 -11.35 7.12 20.30
C ALA A 51 -11.54 7.00 21.82
N ALA A 52 -12.04 8.05 22.47
CA ALA A 52 -12.36 8.04 23.90
C ALA A 52 -13.46 7.01 24.22
N LEU A 53 -14.54 7.00 23.42
CA LEU A 53 -15.62 6.02 23.56
C LEU A 53 -15.12 4.59 23.35
N ALA A 54 -14.23 4.38 22.38
CA ALA A 54 -13.63 3.09 22.09
C ALA A 54 -12.46 2.71 23.03
N ARG A 55 -12.10 3.57 24.00
CA ARG A 55 -10.92 3.43 24.88
C ARG A 55 -9.62 3.13 24.12
N ARG A 56 -9.42 3.80 22.98
CA ARG A 56 -8.24 3.66 22.11
C ARG A 56 -7.48 4.98 22.00
N SER A 57 -6.21 4.90 21.64
CA SER A 57 -5.43 6.11 21.34
C SER A 57 -5.87 6.69 19.97
N PRO A 58 -6.23 7.99 19.89
CA PRO A 58 -6.67 8.61 18.66
C PRO A 58 -5.52 8.74 17.64
N HIS A 59 -5.76 8.34 16.38
CA HIS A 59 -4.80 8.51 15.30
C HIS A 59 -5.04 9.83 14.53
N HIS A 60 -4.62 10.95 15.11
CA HIS A 60 -4.96 12.30 14.64
C HIS A 60 -4.59 12.57 13.17
N GLU A 61 -3.47 12.02 12.68
CA GLU A 61 -3.03 12.29 11.30
C GLU A 61 -4.02 11.78 10.25
N SER A 62 -4.73 10.68 10.54
CA SER A 62 -5.77 10.15 9.65
C SER A 62 -7.02 11.03 9.67
N ALA A 63 -7.34 11.66 10.81
CA ALA A 63 -8.44 12.61 10.92
C ALA A 63 -8.14 13.90 10.15
N VAL A 64 -6.91 14.42 10.24
CA VAL A 64 -6.47 15.60 9.48
C VAL A 64 -6.59 15.36 7.97
N ILE A 65 -6.14 14.20 7.48
CA ILE A 65 -6.31 13.84 6.05
C ILE A 65 -7.79 13.83 5.66
N THR A 66 -8.65 13.20 6.46
CA THR A 66 -10.11 13.16 6.21
C THR A 66 -10.72 14.57 6.14
N GLY A 67 -10.37 15.46 7.07
CA GLY A 67 -10.85 16.85 7.07
C GLY A 67 -10.34 17.68 5.89
N LEU A 68 -9.07 17.50 5.49
CA LEU A 68 -8.51 18.20 4.32
C LEU A 68 -9.12 17.70 3.01
N ILE A 69 -9.38 16.39 2.86
CA ILE A 69 -10.09 15.86 1.69
C ILE A 69 -11.53 16.39 1.67
N ALA A 70 -12.24 16.37 2.80
CA ALA A 70 -13.59 16.94 2.90
C ALA A 70 -13.63 18.42 2.48
N PHE A 71 -12.63 19.20 2.89
CA PHE A 71 -12.43 20.58 2.45
C PHE A 71 -12.36 20.69 0.92
N PHE A 72 -11.60 19.84 0.24
CA PHE A 72 -11.47 19.84 -1.23
C PHE A 72 -12.70 19.33 -1.99
N LEU A 73 -13.67 18.71 -1.30
CA LEU A 73 -14.84 18.07 -1.91
C LEU A 73 -16.14 18.90 -1.77
N ALA A 74 -16.15 19.94 -0.94
CA ALA A 74 -17.31 20.81 -0.71
C ALA A 74 -17.05 22.27 -1.07
N TRP A 75 -18.10 23.06 -1.31
CA TRP A 75 -17.97 24.47 -1.68
C TRP A 75 -17.25 25.27 -0.57
N PRO A 76 -16.13 25.95 -0.87
CA PRO A 76 -15.46 26.81 0.10
C PRO A 76 -16.20 28.14 0.21
N SER A 77 -16.93 28.32 1.31
CA SER A 77 -17.88 29.42 1.50
C SER A 77 -18.02 29.74 2.99
N LEU A 78 -18.46 30.96 3.30
CA LEU A 78 -18.80 31.40 4.66
C LEU A 78 -20.29 31.17 4.99
N SER A 79 -21.07 30.66 4.04
CA SER A 79 -22.46 30.28 4.27
C SER A 79 -22.54 29.19 5.34
N PRO A 80 -23.43 29.32 6.35
CA PRO A 80 -23.63 28.28 7.35
C PRO A 80 -23.97 26.91 6.75
N LEU A 81 -24.71 26.88 5.64
CA LEU A 81 -25.07 25.63 4.96
C LEU A 81 -23.83 24.93 4.39
N ASP A 82 -22.98 25.64 3.66
CA ASP A 82 -21.78 25.05 3.04
C ASP A 82 -20.77 24.59 4.10
N LEU A 83 -20.61 25.37 5.18
CA LEU A 83 -19.78 24.96 6.31
C LEU A 83 -20.34 23.72 7.01
N SER A 84 -21.67 23.59 7.10
CA SER A 84 -22.30 22.38 7.65
C SER A 84 -22.07 21.15 6.77
N VAL A 85 -21.98 21.32 5.44
CA VAL A 85 -21.63 20.23 4.50
C VAL A 85 -20.18 19.79 4.71
N VAL A 86 -19.23 20.72 4.82
CA VAL A 86 -17.82 20.41 5.12
C VAL A 86 -17.69 19.67 6.46
N ALA A 87 -18.40 20.15 7.49
CA ALA A 87 -18.47 19.51 8.79
C ALA A 87 -19.09 18.10 8.71
N GLY A 88 -20.18 17.95 7.95
CA GLY A 88 -20.87 16.68 7.74
C GLY A 88 -19.99 15.64 7.04
N LEU A 89 -19.33 16.02 5.94
CA LEU A 89 -18.35 15.16 5.24
C LEU A 89 -17.23 14.71 6.18
N SER A 90 -16.72 15.63 7.00
CA SER A 90 -15.63 15.36 7.95
C SER A 90 -16.08 14.45 9.09
N ALA A 91 -17.24 14.73 9.69
CA ALA A 91 -17.79 13.97 10.81
C ALA A 91 -18.21 12.56 10.39
N LEU A 92 -19.01 12.42 9.32
CA LEU A 92 -19.41 11.12 8.78
C LEU A 92 -18.20 10.35 8.26
N GLY A 93 -17.25 11.04 7.64
CA GLY A 93 -16.01 10.45 7.18
C GLY A 93 -15.24 9.83 8.33
N VAL A 94 -15.01 10.56 9.42
CA VAL A 94 -14.34 9.99 10.59
C VAL A 94 -15.17 8.89 11.25
N ALA A 95 -16.48 9.10 11.42
CA ALA A 95 -17.37 8.14 12.06
C ALA A 95 -17.43 6.80 11.30
N SER A 96 -17.40 6.83 9.97
CA SER A 96 -17.40 5.62 9.13
C SER A 96 -16.24 4.67 9.44
N LYS A 97 -15.11 5.20 9.92
CA LYS A 97 -13.94 4.39 10.34
C LYS A 97 -14.23 3.49 11.53
N TYR A 98 -15.27 3.81 12.30
CA TYR A 98 -15.71 3.09 13.50
C TYR A 98 -17.03 2.35 13.27
N LEU A 99 -17.96 2.96 12.53
CA LEU A 99 -19.32 2.44 12.32
C LEU A 99 -19.40 1.47 11.13
N LEU A 100 -18.68 1.74 10.03
CA LEU A 100 -18.76 0.98 8.78
C LEU A 100 -17.56 0.06 8.62
N VAL A 101 -17.42 -0.80 9.63
CA VAL A 101 -16.34 -1.76 9.75
C VAL A 101 -16.93 -3.17 9.65
N TRP A 102 -16.81 -3.80 8.50
CA TRP A 102 -17.27 -5.18 8.31
C TRP A 102 -16.25 -6.16 8.88
N ARG A 103 -16.62 -6.84 9.98
CA ARG A 103 -15.78 -7.83 10.67
C ARG A 103 -14.36 -7.31 10.95
N GLY A 104 -14.23 -6.03 11.32
CA GLY A 104 -12.96 -5.40 11.65
C GLY A 104 -12.17 -4.80 10.47
N ARG A 105 -12.71 -4.79 9.23
CA ARG A 105 -12.12 -4.12 8.07
C ARG A 105 -13.01 -2.98 7.56
N GLN A 106 -12.39 -1.88 7.13
CA GLN A 106 -13.09 -0.79 6.45
C GLN A 106 -13.43 -1.20 5.02
N LEU A 107 -14.66 -0.93 4.60
CA LEU A 107 -15.16 -1.29 3.26
C LEU A 107 -14.67 -0.33 2.18
N ALA A 108 -14.59 0.96 2.50
CA ALA A 108 -14.29 2.01 1.54
C ALA A 108 -13.64 3.21 2.21
N ASN A 109 -13.14 4.13 1.38
CA ASN A 109 -12.54 5.37 1.82
C ASN A 109 -13.55 6.16 2.67
N PRO A 110 -13.15 6.67 3.84
CA PRO A 110 -14.09 7.28 4.77
C PRO A 110 -14.82 8.50 4.19
N VAL A 111 -14.12 9.37 3.46
CA VAL A 111 -14.73 10.57 2.86
C VAL A 111 -15.63 10.20 1.68
N VAL A 112 -15.28 9.16 0.92
CA VAL A 112 -16.13 8.64 -0.16
C VAL A 112 -17.48 8.19 0.36
N VAL A 113 -17.48 7.44 1.46
CA VAL A 113 -18.72 6.98 2.10
C VAL A 113 -19.56 8.16 2.54
N ALA A 114 -18.93 9.18 3.15
CA ALA A 114 -19.64 10.39 3.57
C ALA A 114 -20.24 11.16 2.38
N ALA A 115 -19.48 11.34 1.30
CA ALA A 115 -19.95 12.03 0.09
C ALA A 115 -21.14 11.31 -0.54
N VAL A 116 -21.06 9.99 -0.74
CA VAL A 116 -22.16 9.20 -1.31
C VAL A 116 -23.39 9.23 -0.38
N ALA A 117 -23.20 9.15 0.94
CA ALA A 117 -24.30 9.21 1.90
C ALA A 117 -25.03 10.57 1.88
N LEU A 118 -24.29 11.67 1.81
CA LEU A 118 -24.87 13.02 1.73
C LEU A 118 -25.56 13.27 0.38
N GLY A 119 -24.99 12.74 -0.72
CA GLY A 119 -25.61 12.78 -2.04
C GLY A 119 -26.94 12.01 -2.07
N LEU A 120 -26.95 10.79 -1.52
CA LEU A 120 -28.16 9.97 -1.38
C LEU A 120 -29.24 10.61 -0.53
N ALA A 121 -28.85 11.35 0.52
CA ALA A 121 -29.77 12.10 1.37
C ALA A 121 -30.28 13.40 0.72
N GLY A 122 -29.79 13.77 -0.46
CA GLY A 122 -30.14 15.03 -1.13
C GLY A 122 -29.61 16.27 -0.41
N VAL A 123 -28.63 16.12 0.49
CA VAL A 123 -28.08 17.23 1.30
C VAL A 123 -27.07 18.05 0.50
N SER A 124 -26.14 17.37 -0.18
CA SER A 124 -25.14 18.01 -1.03
C SER A 124 -24.60 17.02 -2.05
N SER A 125 -24.30 17.52 -3.24
CA SER A 125 -23.40 16.86 -4.18
C SER A 125 -21.97 17.32 -3.94
N GLU A 126 -21.00 16.47 -4.22
CA GLU A 126 -19.59 16.82 -4.14
C GLU A 126 -19.13 17.61 -5.38
N ILE A 127 -18.22 18.58 -5.17
CA ILE A 127 -17.84 19.56 -6.20
C ILE A 127 -16.40 19.38 -6.68
N TRP A 128 -15.52 18.77 -5.87
CA TRP A 128 -14.12 18.55 -6.21
C TRP A 128 -13.40 19.82 -6.69
N TRP A 129 -13.58 20.96 -6.02
CA TRP A 129 -13.00 22.23 -6.47
C TRP A 129 -11.45 22.26 -6.45
N VAL A 130 -10.81 21.23 -5.90
CA VAL A 130 -9.38 20.95 -6.14
C VAL A 130 -9.04 20.87 -7.64
N ALA A 131 -10.05 20.64 -8.50
CA ALA A 131 -10.10 20.77 -9.96
C ALA A 131 -9.62 22.10 -10.53
N SER A 132 -9.39 23.11 -9.70
CA SER A 132 -9.04 24.46 -10.16
C SER A 132 -7.67 24.48 -10.84
N GLU A 133 -7.59 25.14 -12.00
CA GLU A 133 -6.37 25.26 -12.82
C GLU A 133 -5.12 25.73 -12.03
N PRO A 134 -5.19 26.74 -11.13
CA PRO A 134 -4.03 27.17 -10.34
C PRO A 134 -3.42 26.08 -9.44
N LEU A 135 -4.18 25.04 -9.11
CA LEU A 135 -3.72 23.96 -8.24
C LEU A 135 -3.10 22.80 -9.03
N PHE A 136 -3.26 22.75 -10.35
CA PHE A 136 -2.83 21.64 -11.19
C PHE A 136 -1.34 21.26 -10.99
N PRO A 137 -0.35 22.19 -11.01
CA PRO A 137 1.06 21.81 -10.86
C PRO A 137 1.35 21.12 -9.53
N ALA A 138 0.75 21.63 -8.44
CA ALA A 138 0.93 21.07 -7.10
C ALA A 138 0.29 19.68 -7.00
N VAL A 139 -0.96 19.54 -7.47
CA VAL A 139 -1.68 18.27 -7.46
C VAL A 139 -0.93 17.21 -8.28
N LEU A 140 -0.44 17.55 -9.48
CA LEU A 140 0.36 16.64 -10.32
C LEU A 140 1.61 16.13 -9.58
N VAL A 141 2.41 17.05 -9.04
CA VAL A 141 3.67 16.70 -8.35
C VAL A 141 3.40 15.81 -7.14
N PHE A 142 2.44 16.19 -6.29
CA PHE A 142 2.14 15.42 -5.09
C PHE A 142 1.47 14.09 -5.40
N SER A 143 0.58 14.00 -6.39
CA SER A 143 0.01 12.73 -6.83
C SER A 143 1.10 11.78 -7.33
N LEU A 144 2.00 12.22 -8.20
CA LEU A 144 3.12 11.39 -8.68
C LEU A 144 4.05 10.96 -7.53
N LEU A 145 4.33 11.87 -6.60
CA LEU A 145 5.15 11.57 -5.42
C LEU A 145 4.51 10.50 -4.53
N ILE A 146 3.20 10.60 -4.27
CA ILE A 146 2.46 9.61 -3.49
C ILE A 146 2.40 8.28 -4.21
N LEU A 147 2.06 8.25 -5.51
CA LEU A 147 2.04 7.01 -6.31
C LEU A 147 3.40 6.32 -6.32
N ARG A 148 4.49 7.08 -6.46
CA ARG A 148 5.86 6.54 -6.43
C ARG A 148 6.21 6.01 -5.04
N ARG A 149 5.92 6.76 -3.98
CA ARG A 149 6.23 6.36 -2.59
C ARG A 149 5.45 5.12 -2.17
N THR A 150 4.22 4.95 -2.67
CA THR A 150 3.35 3.81 -2.38
C THR A 150 3.54 2.62 -3.33
N ARG A 151 4.41 2.74 -4.34
CA ARG A 151 4.59 1.75 -5.42
C ARG A 151 3.29 1.45 -6.19
N MET A 152 2.44 2.45 -6.31
CA MET A 152 1.14 2.36 -6.99
C MET A 152 1.16 2.99 -8.38
N MET A 153 2.35 3.13 -8.98
CA MET A 153 2.50 3.82 -10.26
C MET A 153 1.71 3.15 -11.38
N LEU A 154 1.78 1.82 -11.50
CA LEU A 154 1.05 1.10 -12.54
C LEU A 154 -0.49 1.25 -12.38
N PRO A 155 -1.12 0.89 -11.25
CA PRO A 155 -2.56 1.09 -11.11
C PRO A 155 -3.00 2.55 -11.22
N GLY A 156 -2.22 3.49 -10.67
CA GLY A 156 -2.51 4.92 -10.75
C GLY A 156 -2.49 5.43 -12.20
N LEU A 157 -1.48 5.07 -12.98
CA LEU A 157 -1.38 5.43 -14.40
C LEU A 157 -2.48 4.78 -15.23
N VAL A 158 -2.82 3.51 -14.95
CA VAL A 158 -3.94 2.83 -15.64
C VAL A 158 -5.25 3.58 -15.39
N PHE A 159 -5.55 3.93 -14.13
CA PHE A 159 -6.74 4.73 -13.81
C PHE A 159 -6.73 6.06 -14.57
N ILE A 160 -5.60 6.80 -14.54
CA ILE A 160 -5.47 8.10 -15.23
C ILE A 160 -5.75 7.93 -16.73
N VAL A 161 -5.11 6.97 -17.40
CA VAL A 161 -5.28 6.75 -18.84
C VAL A 161 -6.72 6.38 -19.19
N VAL A 162 -7.35 5.48 -18.43
CA VAL A 162 -8.74 5.05 -18.67
C VAL A 162 -9.71 6.22 -18.44
N ALA A 163 -9.57 6.95 -17.34
CA ALA A 163 -10.43 8.09 -17.02
C ALA A 163 -10.26 9.23 -18.05
N LEU A 164 -9.03 9.52 -18.48
CA LEU A 164 -8.74 10.50 -19.53
C LEU A 164 -9.37 10.09 -20.85
N ALA A 165 -9.15 8.85 -21.29
CA ALA A 165 -9.71 8.35 -22.55
C ALA A 165 -11.24 8.42 -22.56
N GLY A 166 -11.90 8.00 -21.47
CA GLY A 166 -13.35 8.10 -21.34
C GLY A 166 -13.86 9.55 -21.30
N THR A 167 -13.14 10.45 -20.63
CA THR A 167 -13.49 11.87 -20.59
C THR A 167 -13.36 12.52 -21.97
N VAL A 168 -12.25 12.30 -22.67
CA VAL A 168 -12.03 12.83 -24.03
C VAL A 168 -13.09 12.31 -24.99
N LEU A 169 -13.38 11.00 -24.96
CA LEU A 169 -14.41 10.40 -25.78
C LEU A 169 -15.78 11.05 -25.53
N GLY A 170 -16.18 11.15 -24.26
CA GLY A 170 -17.45 11.78 -23.91
C GLY A 170 -17.53 13.26 -24.30
N SER A 171 -16.45 14.02 -24.13
CA SER A 171 -16.40 15.43 -24.53
C SER A 171 -16.51 15.60 -26.05
N VAL A 172 -15.77 14.81 -26.84
CA VAL A 172 -15.83 14.86 -28.31
C VAL A 172 -17.20 14.40 -28.82
N SER A 173 -17.76 13.33 -28.25
CA SER A 173 -19.12 12.89 -28.57
C SER A 173 -20.17 13.94 -28.21
N GLY A 174 -19.92 14.74 -27.18
CA GLY A 174 -20.73 15.91 -26.82
C GLY A 174 -20.52 17.15 -27.69
N GLY A 175 -19.67 17.08 -28.73
CA GLY A 175 -19.44 18.15 -29.70
C GLY A 175 -18.20 19.02 -29.45
N ALA A 176 -17.36 18.70 -28.45
CA ALA A 176 -16.10 19.41 -28.24
C ALA A 176 -15.07 19.06 -29.33
N ALA A 177 -14.23 20.03 -29.72
CA ALA A 177 -13.09 19.75 -30.57
C ALA A 177 -12.07 18.87 -29.84
N LEU A 178 -11.41 17.96 -30.57
CA LEU A 178 -10.44 17.03 -29.99
C LEU A 178 -9.32 17.72 -29.17
N PRO A 179 -8.71 18.83 -29.62
CA PRO A 179 -7.69 19.53 -28.84
C PRO A 179 -8.21 20.03 -27.49
N ASP A 180 -9.42 20.62 -27.47
CA ASP A 180 -10.03 21.15 -26.26
C ASP A 180 -10.44 20.04 -25.30
N ALA A 181 -10.97 18.93 -25.83
CA ALA A 181 -11.28 17.74 -25.04
C ALA A 181 -10.01 17.13 -24.41
N LEU A 182 -8.91 17.06 -25.17
CA LEU A 182 -7.61 16.57 -24.66
C LEU A 182 -7.06 17.49 -23.56
N LEU A 183 -7.00 18.80 -23.80
CA LEU A 183 -6.50 19.75 -22.82
C LEU A 183 -7.38 19.79 -21.57
N GLY A 184 -8.70 19.85 -21.73
CA GLY A 184 -9.65 19.83 -20.62
C GLY A 184 -9.56 18.56 -19.77
N ALA A 185 -9.40 17.39 -20.41
CA ALA A 185 -9.20 16.14 -19.70
C ALA A 185 -7.84 16.10 -18.98
N LEU A 186 -6.75 16.54 -19.62
CA LEU A 186 -5.41 16.55 -19.02
C LEU A 186 -5.32 17.49 -17.82
N VAL A 187 -5.97 18.66 -17.87
CA VAL A 187 -6.03 19.64 -16.79
C VAL A 187 -7.08 19.27 -15.74
N SER A 188 -7.91 18.24 -15.97
CA SER A 188 -8.89 17.72 -15.01
C SER A 188 -8.21 17.17 -13.76
N THR A 189 -8.00 18.04 -12.77
CA THR A 189 -7.31 17.66 -11.55
C THR A 189 -8.07 16.65 -10.66
N PRO A 190 -9.41 16.45 -10.75
CA PRO A 190 -10.07 15.35 -10.03
C PRO A 190 -9.51 13.97 -10.39
N ILE A 191 -9.09 13.75 -11.64
CA ILE A 191 -8.44 12.50 -12.06
C ILE A 191 -7.12 12.34 -11.32
N LEU A 192 -6.25 13.36 -11.36
CA LEU A 192 -4.94 13.30 -10.70
C LEU A 192 -5.07 13.21 -9.18
N PHE A 193 -6.00 13.96 -8.59
CA PHE A 193 -6.24 13.98 -7.15
C PHE A 193 -6.80 12.64 -6.67
N LEU A 194 -7.81 12.09 -7.35
CA LEU A 194 -8.38 10.78 -7.02
C LEU A 194 -7.31 9.69 -7.16
N ALA A 195 -6.51 9.71 -8.23
CA ALA A 195 -5.42 8.75 -8.45
C ALA A 195 -4.39 8.76 -7.31
N GLY A 196 -3.92 9.94 -6.90
CA GLY A 196 -2.82 10.08 -5.93
C GLY A 196 -3.26 10.04 -4.46
N PHE A 197 -4.43 10.57 -4.12
CA PHE A 197 -4.82 10.79 -2.72
C PHE A 197 -5.87 9.81 -2.21
N MET A 198 -6.67 9.21 -3.10
CA MET A 198 -7.85 8.43 -2.70
C MET A 198 -7.82 6.98 -3.20
N LEU A 199 -7.48 6.73 -4.47
CA LEU A 199 -7.39 5.38 -5.05
C LEU A 199 -6.30 4.54 -4.36
N THR A 200 -5.22 5.18 -3.92
CA THR A 200 -4.08 4.51 -3.28
C THR A 200 -4.16 4.41 -1.76
N GLU A 201 -5.36 4.56 -1.17
CA GLU A 201 -5.52 4.43 0.26
C GLU A 201 -5.17 3.01 0.73
N PRO A 202 -4.14 2.82 1.59
CA PRO A 202 -3.62 1.50 1.90
C PRO A 202 -4.62 0.56 2.50
N ILE A 203 -5.65 1.04 3.20
CA ILE A 203 -6.58 0.17 3.92
C ILE A 203 -7.59 -0.48 2.95
N THR A 204 -7.94 0.20 1.87
CA THR A 204 -8.99 -0.22 0.93
C THR A 204 -8.45 -0.90 -0.32
N LEU A 205 -7.12 -0.92 -0.53
CA LEU A 205 -6.47 -1.56 -1.69
C LEU A 205 -6.62 -3.08 -1.79
N ALA A 206 -6.52 -3.59 -3.02
CA ALA A 206 -6.59 -5.03 -3.28
C ALA A 206 -5.23 -5.68 -2.96
N PRO A 207 -5.20 -6.96 -2.52
CA PRO A 207 -3.96 -7.65 -2.18
C PRO A 207 -2.88 -7.66 -3.26
N ARG A 208 -3.27 -7.92 -4.53
CA ARG A 208 -2.35 -8.15 -5.67
C ARG A 208 -2.33 -7.02 -6.68
N THR A 209 -1.21 -6.89 -7.40
CA THR A 209 -1.07 -5.83 -8.42
C THR A 209 -2.09 -5.96 -9.55
N ALA A 210 -2.33 -7.18 -10.07
CA ALA A 210 -3.34 -7.40 -11.10
C ALA A 210 -4.76 -7.00 -10.64
N GLN A 211 -5.11 -7.29 -9.38
CA GLN A 211 -6.39 -6.90 -8.80
C GLN A 211 -6.52 -5.37 -8.67
N ARG A 212 -5.44 -4.68 -8.27
CA ARG A 212 -5.39 -3.22 -8.21
C ARG A 212 -5.55 -2.59 -9.60
N VAL A 213 -4.99 -3.20 -10.65
CA VAL A 213 -5.19 -2.78 -12.04
C VAL A 213 -6.65 -2.95 -12.46
N ILE A 214 -7.30 -4.08 -12.15
CA ILE A 214 -8.74 -4.27 -12.40
C ILE A 214 -9.57 -3.17 -11.72
N VAL A 215 -9.31 -2.91 -10.44
CA VAL A 215 -9.99 -1.86 -9.68
C VAL A 215 -9.77 -0.48 -10.33
N ALA A 216 -8.53 -0.17 -10.73
CA ALA A 216 -8.21 1.08 -11.42
C ALA A 216 -8.96 1.25 -12.75
N VAL A 217 -9.06 0.19 -13.56
CA VAL A 217 -9.83 0.21 -14.81
C VAL A 217 -11.30 0.45 -14.52
N VAL A 218 -11.91 -0.32 -13.63
CA VAL A 218 -13.34 -0.19 -13.31
C VAL A 218 -13.65 1.20 -12.75
N THR A 219 -12.85 1.69 -11.81
CA THR A 219 -13.03 3.04 -11.26
C THR A 219 -12.82 4.12 -12.33
N GLY A 220 -11.88 3.95 -13.27
CA GLY A 220 -11.66 4.88 -14.37
C GLY A 220 -12.85 4.93 -15.34
N VAL A 221 -13.39 3.77 -15.71
CA VAL A 221 -14.61 3.69 -16.55
C VAL A 221 -15.79 4.35 -15.85
N LEU A 222 -16.06 3.98 -14.59
CA LEU A 222 -17.18 4.54 -13.82
C LEU A 222 -17.03 6.04 -13.56
N PHE A 223 -15.80 6.55 -13.40
CA PHE A 223 -15.54 7.97 -13.28
C PHE A 223 -16.00 8.73 -14.54
N SER A 224 -15.69 8.21 -15.72
CA SER A 224 -16.08 8.80 -17.00
C SER A 224 -17.51 8.48 -17.45
N ALA A 225 -18.17 7.53 -16.79
CA ALA A 225 -19.49 7.03 -17.17
C ALA A 225 -20.59 8.10 -17.27
N PRO A 226 -20.68 9.12 -16.39
CA PRO A 226 -21.73 10.14 -16.51
C PRO A 226 -21.64 10.89 -17.84
N LEU A 227 -20.41 11.25 -18.24
CA LEU A 227 -20.18 11.97 -19.49
C LEU A 227 -20.49 11.07 -20.69
N LEU A 228 -20.04 9.81 -20.67
CA LEU A 228 -20.31 8.84 -21.74
C LEU A 228 -21.81 8.52 -21.86
N LEU A 229 -22.52 8.32 -20.75
CA LEU A 229 -23.95 8.06 -20.74
C LEU A 229 -24.72 9.23 -21.33
N ALA A 230 -24.38 10.46 -20.95
CA ALA A 230 -25.05 11.66 -21.45
C ALA A 230 -24.76 11.93 -22.94
N SER A 231 -23.48 11.84 -23.35
CA SER A 231 -23.04 12.27 -24.69
C SER A 231 -23.11 11.18 -25.77
N VAL A 232 -22.92 9.92 -25.40
CA VAL A 232 -22.91 8.79 -26.36
C VAL A 232 -24.24 8.08 -26.35
N LEU A 233 -24.74 7.74 -25.16
CA LEU A 233 -25.91 6.89 -25.00
C LEU A 233 -27.21 7.68 -24.77
N HIS A 234 -27.13 9.00 -24.56
CA HIS A 234 -28.27 9.88 -24.26
C HIS A 234 -29.14 9.35 -23.11
N LEU A 235 -28.50 8.72 -22.12
CA LEU A 235 -29.14 8.12 -20.94
C LEU A 235 -29.00 9.04 -19.71
N PRO A 236 -29.92 8.91 -18.73
CA PRO A 236 -29.81 9.61 -17.46
C PRO A 236 -28.49 9.29 -16.73
N THR A 237 -27.88 10.29 -16.11
CA THR A 237 -26.64 10.14 -15.33
C THR A 237 -26.90 9.84 -13.85
N SER A 238 -28.17 9.75 -13.46
CA SER A 238 -28.62 9.37 -12.12
C SER A 238 -29.65 8.24 -12.16
N LEU A 239 -29.61 7.39 -11.14
CA LEU A 239 -30.56 6.32 -10.87
C LEU A 239 -31.34 6.68 -9.61
N GLY A 240 -32.40 7.48 -9.76
CA GLY A 240 -33.12 8.06 -8.62
C GLY A 240 -32.20 9.01 -7.82
N PRO A 241 -32.04 8.84 -6.50
CA PRO A 241 -31.14 9.68 -5.69
C PRO A 241 -29.65 9.36 -5.90
N LEU A 242 -29.31 8.27 -6.60
CA LEU A 242 -27.92 7.90 -6.87
C LEU A 242 -27.39 8.65 -8.09
N THR A 243 -26.46 9.58 -7.86
CA THR A 243 -25.68 10.20 -8.92
C THR A 243 -24.42 9.39 -9.20
N LEU A 244 -24.11 9.17 -10.49
CA LEU A 244 -22.84 8.60 -10.89
C LEU A 244 -21.77 9.67 -10.72
N SER A 245 -21.07 9.64 -9.59
CA SER A 245 -20.09 10.65 -9.22
C SER A 245 -18.69 10.04 -9.07
N PRO A 246 -17.62 10.86 -9.01
CA PRO A 246 -16.28 10.35 -8.72
C PRO A 246 -16.19 9.59 -7.38
N ALA A 247 -16.93 10.04 -6.35
CA ALA A 247 -17.00 9.32 -5.08
C ALA A 247 -17.69 7.97 -5.26
N PHE A 248 -18.80 7.91 -6.00
CA PHE A 248 -19.47 6.64 -6.31
C PHE A 248 -18.56 5.67 -7.09
N ALA A 249 -17.84 6.14 -8.11
CA ALA A 249 -16.89 5.34 -8.88
C ALA A 249 -15.80 4.71 -7.98
N LEU A 250 -15.27 5.50 -7.04
CA LEU A 250 -14.28 5.01 -6.07
C LEU A 250 -14.91 4.07 -5.03
N LEU A 251 -16.15 4.30 -4.60
CA LEU A 251 -16.88 3.41 -3.70
C LEU A 251 -17.01 2.02 -4.32
N VAL A 252 -17.46 1.93 -5.57
CA VAL A 252 -17.57 0.65 -6.30
C VAL A 252 -16.21 -0.02 -6.42
N GLY A 253 -15.16 0.74 -6.77
CA GLY A 253 -13.78 0.23 -6.80
C GLY A 253 -13.32 -0.34 -5.46
N ASN A 254 -13.64 0.34 -4.35
CA ASN A 254 -13.33 -0.12 -3.00
C ASN A 254 -14.10 -1.39 -2.63
N LEU A 255 -15.36 -1.54 -3.04
CA LEU A 255 -16.15 -2.75 -2.81
C LEU A 255 -15.59 -3.95 -3.58
N ILE A 256 -15.18 -3.76 -4.85
CA ILE A 256 -14.50 -4.80 -5.64
C ILE A 256 -13.17 -5.17 -4.98
N SER A 257 -12.40 -4.16 -4.57
CA SER A 257 -11.14 -4.34 -3.85
C SER A 257 -11.31 -5.11 -2.53
N PHE A 258 -12.37 -4.82 -1.79
CA PHE A 258 -12.73 -5.54 -0.57
C PHE A 258 -13.01 -7.02 -0.84
N ALA A 259 -13.70 -7.33 -1.95
CA ALA A 259 -14.02 -8.70 -2.36
C ALA A 259 -12.79 -9.55 -2.71
N PHE A 260 -11.69 -8.92 -3.15
CA PHE A 260 -10.41 -9.61 -3.41
C PHE A 260 -9.62 -9.97 -2.15
N GLY A 261 -9.93 -9.35 -1.00
CA GLY A 261 -9.21 -9.56 0.27
C GLY A 261 -9.93 -10.48 1.27
N PRO A 262 -9.29 -10.81 2.39
CA PRO A 262 -9.90 -11.62 3.45
C PRO A 262 -11.12 -10.92 4.05
N ARG A 263 -12.29 -11.58 4.06
CA ARG A 263 -13.58 -10.97 4.49
C ARG A 263 -13.71 -10.71 6.00
N ARG A 264 -12.63 -10.89 6.77
CA ARG A 264 -12.56 -10.74 8.23
C ARG A 264 -11.24 -10.09 8.62
N ALA A 265 -11.20 -9.41 9.76
CA ALA A 265 -9.97 -9.02 10.40
C ALA A 265 -9.13 -10.27 10.74
N LEU A 266 -7.83 -10.14 10.57
CA LEU A 266 -6.87 -11.17 10.91
C LEU A 266 -6.42 -10.92 12.34
N ARG A 267 -6.59 -11.90 13.21
CA ARG A 267 -6.21 -11.85 14.62
C ARG A 267 -5.34 -13.04 14.95
N PHE A 268 -4.35 -12.78 15.79
CA PHE A 268 -3.32 -13.75 16.12
C PHE A 268 -2.99 -13.68 17.60
N THR A 269 -2.72 -14.83 18.18
CA THR A 269 -2.07 -14.97 19.47
C THR A 269 -0.60 -15.24 19.23
N VAL A 270 0.29 -14.53 19.92
CA VAL A 270 1.73 -14.82 19.90
C VAL A 270 1.94 -16.19 20.52
N ALA A 271 2.56 -17.11 19.78
CA ALA A 271 2.96 -18.41 20.27
C ALA A 271 4.38 -18.35 20.84
N GLU A 272 5.29 -17.73 20.09
CA GLU A 272 6.71 -17.68 20.44
C GLU A 272 7.37 -16.44 19.84
N VAL A 273 8.37 -15.93 20.55
CA VAL A 273 9.33 -14.94 20.06
C VAL A 273 10.72 -15.47 20.39
N ALA A 274 11.52 -15.78 19.36
CA ALA A 274 12.83 -16.40 19.52
C ALA A 274 13.92 -15.62 18.78
N GLU A 275 15.15 -15.66 19.29
CA GLU A 275 16.32 -15.10 18.60
C GLU A 275 16.95 -16.19 17.72
N GLU A 276 17.02 -15.93 16.41
CA GLU A 276 17.52 -16.86 15.39
C GLU A 276 19.02 -16.66 15.13
N ALA A 277 19.48 -15.44 15.32
CA ALA A 277 20.86 -14.98 15.20
C ALA A 277 20.95 -13.60 15.86
N PRO A 278 22.15 -13.06 16.15
CA PRO A 278 22.29 -11.74 16.74
C PRO A 278 21.46 -10.67 16.00
N ALA A 279 20.55 -10.03 16.72
CA ALA A 279 19.63 -9.02 16.20
C ALA A 279 18.60 -9.50 15.16
N VAL A 280 18.46 -10.81 14.94
CA VAL A 280 17.43 -11.41 14.08
C VAL A 280 16.50 -12.27 14.92
N TRP A 281 15.21 -11.94 14.86
CA TRP A 281 14.18 -12.56 15.67
C TRP A 281 13.11 -13.19 14.78
N SER A 282 12.57 -14.32 15.24
CA SER A 282 11.36 -14.93 14.70
C SER A 282 10.18 -14.68 15.64
N VAL A 283 9.00 -14.55 15.04
CA VAL A 283 7.74 -14.42 15.78
C VAL A 283 6.75 -15.42 15.18
N SER A 284 6.32 -16.37 15.99
CA SER A 284 5.32 -17.38 15.61
C SER A 284 3.94 -16.95 16.09
N LEU A 285 2.98 -16.95 15.18
CA LEU A 285 1.64 -16.43 15.42
C LEU A 285 0.59 -17.52 15.19
N LEU A 286 -0.19 -17.85 16.22
CA LEU A 286 -1.36 -18.71 16.12
C LEU A 286 -2.55 -17.89 15.62
N PRO A 287 -3.07 -18.15 14.41
CA PRO A 287 -4.19 -17.39 13.91
C PRO A 287 -5.51 -17.88 14.56
N GLU A 288 -6.41 -16.96 14.93
CA GLU A 288 -7.74 -17.33 15.44
C GLU A 288 -8.58 -18.11 14.41
N GLN A 289 -8.24 -17.97 13.12
CA GLN A 289 -8.90 -18.61 11.99
C GLN A 289 -7.86 -18.97 10.91
N PRO A 290 -8.07 -20.02 10.09
CA PRO A 290 -7.14 -20.39 9.03
C PRO A 290 -6.77 -19.20 8.13
N THR A 291 -5.48 -18.90 8.04
CA THR A 291 -4.97 -17.77 7.28
C THR A 291 -4.63 -18.21 5.85
N ARG A 292 -5.35 -17.65 4.87
CA ARG A 292 -5.14 -17.96 3.45
C ARG A 292 -4.17 -16.97 2.80
N PHE A 293 -3.08 -17.49 2.25
CA PHE A 293 -2.07 -16.72 1.52
C PHE A 293 -1.33 -17.60 0.51
N GLU A 294 -0.55 -16.98 -0.37
CA GLU A 294 0.40 -17.67 -1.25
C GLU A 294 1.83 -17.49 -0.74
N PRO A 295 2.73 -18.46 -0.97
CA PRO A 295 4.06 -18.43 -0.37
C PRO A 295 4.84 -17.20 -0.87
N GLY A 296 5.55 -16.56 0.06
CA GLY A 296 6.29 -15.31 -0.19
C GLY A 296 5.44 -14.03 -0.11
N GLN A 297 4.13 -14.13 0.13
CA GLN A 297 3.31 -12.96 0.48
C GLN A 297 3.68 -12.39 1.85
N TYR A 298 3.22 -11.16 2.08
CA TYR A 298 3.43 -10.43 3.33
C TYR A 298 2.13 -10.24 4.12
N LEU A 299 2.29 -9.99 5.41
CA LEU A 299 1.26 -9.60 6.37
C LEU A 299 1.54 -8.16 6.86
N GLU A 300 0.54 -7.27 6.83
CA GLU A 300 0.61 -5.96 7.49
C GLU A 300 0.14 -6.10 8.94
N LEU A 301 1.09 -6.25 9.86
CA LEU A 301 0.87 -6.42 11.29
C LEU A 301 0.61 -5.07 11.96
N SER A 302 -0.39 -5.02 12.83
CA SER A 302 -0.76 -3.87 13.64
C SER A 302 -0.46 -4.14 15.12
N LEU A 303 0.48 -3.36 15.66
CA LEU A 303 0.92 -3.39 17.06
C LEU A 303 0.74 -1.99 17.66
N PRO A 304 -0.45 -1.68 18.22
CA PRO A 304 -0.69 -0.41 18.89
C PRO A 304 0.19 -0.27 20.15
N HIS A 305 0.97 0.81 20.23
CA HIS A 305 1.82 1.12 21.38
C HIS A 305 1.89 2.63 21.61
N ARG A 306 2.25 3.05 22.83
CA ARG A 306 2.35 4.48 23.18
C ARG A 306 3.57 5.11 22.51
N ARG A 307 3.46 6.38 22.11
CA ARG A 307 4.55 7.18 21.52
C ARG A 307 5.19 6.51 20.30
N SER A 308 4.36 6.01 19.37
CA SER A 308 4.87 5.42 18.12
C SER A 308 5.73 6.43 17.35
N ASP A 309 6.84 5.95 16.78
CA ASP A 309 7.67 6.71 15.85
C ASP A 309 6.93 7.08 14.56
N SER A 310 7.64 7.78 13.67
CA SER A 310 7.10 8.25 12.39
C SER A 310 6.63 7.15 11.43
N GLY A 311 7.05 5.90 11.64
CA GLY A 311 6.54 4.77 10.86
C GLY A 311 5.21 4.23 11.40
N GLY A 312 4.85 4.58 12.65
CA GLY A 312 3.54 4.32 13.26
C GLY A 312 3.41 2.92 13.86
N THR A 313 2.18 2.45 13.99
CA THR A 313 1.84 1.19 14.68
C THR A 313 1.59 0.01 13.75
N ARG A 314 1.85 0.16 12.45
CA ARG A 314 1.67 -0.91 11.45
C ARG A 314 2.95 -1.12 10.68
N ARG A 315 3.30 -2.38 10.42
CA ARG A 315 4.49 -2.77 9.64
C ARG A 315 4.21 -4.02 8.82
N VAL A 316 4.88 -4.12 7.68
CA VAL A 316 4.71 -5.22 6.74
C VAL A 316 5.85 -6.22 6.93
N PHE A 317 5.51 -7.49 7.09
CA PHE A 317 6.45 -8.60 7.26
C PHE A 317 6.14 -9.71 6.26
N SER A 318 7.16 -10.18 5.55
CA SER A 318 7.02 -11.39 4.74
C SER A 318 6.79 -12.57 5.66
N MET A 319 5.81 -13.40 5.33
CA MET A 319 5.57 -14.64 6.06
C MET A 319 6.71 -15.60 5.75
N THR A 320 7.07 -16.42 6.73
CA THR A 320 8.15 -17.39 6.63
C THR A 320 7.63 -18.82 6.58
N THR A 321 6.39 -19.09 6.97
CA THR A 321 5.80 -20.44 6.97
C THR A 321 5.06 -20.76 5.67
N ALA A 322 4.74 -22.03 5.46
CA ALA A 322 3.92 -22.49 4.34
C ALA A 322 2.46 -22.04 4.48
N PRO A 323 1.75 -21.77 3.38
CA PRO A 323 0.29 -21.65 3.42
C PRO A 323 -0.36 -22.89 4.05
N GLY A 324 -1.31 -22.67 4.95
CA GLY A 324 -2.01 -23.75 5.66
C GLY A 324 -1.27 -24.33 6.87
N ALA A 325 -0.08 -23.83 7.21
CA ALA A 325 0.58 -24.14 8.47
C ALA A 325 -0.29 -23.71 9.67
N VAL A 326 -0.13 -24.42 10.80
CA VAL A 326 -0.82 -24.11 12.07
C VAL A 326 -0.43 -22.70 12.54
N GLU A 327 0.82 -22.32 12.36
CA GLU A 327 1.36 -21.02 12.75
C GLU A 327 1.79 -20.18 11.55
N VAL A 328 1.60 -18.88 11.66
CA VAL A 328 2.14 -17.88 10.73
C VAL A 328 3.43 -17.33 11.33
N GLY A 329 4.56 -17.65 10.71
CA GLY A 329 5.87 -17.21 11.18
C GLY A 329 6.31 -15.92 10.50
N LEU A 330 6.88 -14.99 11.26
CA LEU A 330 7.48 -13.75 10.77
C LEU A 330 8.97 -13.72 11.13
N GLY A 331 9.78 -13.02 10.32
CA GLY A 331 11.18 -12.74 10.64
C GLY A 331 11.47 -11.25 10.64
N VAL A 332 12.21 -10.78 11.63
CA VAL A 332 12.54 -9.35 11.79
C VAL A 332 14.00 -9.17 12.17
N ARG A 333 14.63 -8.14 11.61
CA ARG A 333 15.93 -7.65 12.07
C ARG A 333 15.74 -6.41 12.93
N VAL A 334 16.31 -6.42 14.12
CA VAL A 334 16.22 -5.36 15.14
C VAL A 334 17.62 -4.78 15.37
N ASP A 335 18.06 -3.89 14.49
CA ASP A 335 19.30 -3.11 14.66
C ASP A 335 19.09 -1.97 15.67
N GLU A 336 20.12 -1.59 16.42
CA GLU A 336 20.09 -0.43 17.32
C GLU A 336 20.60 0.86 16.63
N PRO A 337 19.97 2.03 16.87
CA PRO A 337 18.78 2.23 17.69
C PRO A 337 17.52 1.67 17.02
N ALA A 338 16.77 0.84 17.74
CA ALA A 338 15.58 0.19 17.20
C ALA A 338 14.35 1.13 17.18
N SER A 339 13.59 1.07 16.08
CA SER A 339 12.27 1.70 15.95
C SER A 339 11.35 1.31 17.12
N THR A 340 10.40 2.15 17.50
CA THR A 340 9.48 1.84 18.60
C THR A 340 8.72 0.55 18.32
N PHE A 341 8.28 0.34 17.08
CA PHE A 341 7.59 -0.89 16.67
C PHE A 341 8.43 -2.14 16.95
N LYS A 342 9.69 -2.18 16.52
CA LYS A 342 10.56 -3.35 16.67
C LYS A 342 10.90 -3.65 18.13
N ARG A 343 11.08 -2.61 18.95
CA ARG A 343 11.27 -2.76 20.39
C ARG A 343 10.07 -3.43 21.04
N GLU A 344 8.86 -2.95 20.75
CA GLU A 344 7.63 -3.53 21.29
C GLU A 344 7.41 -4.95 20.74
N LEU A 345 7.71 -5.20 19.46
CA LEU A 345 7.60 -6.52 18.85
C LEU A 345 8.52 -7.54 19.55
N ARG A 346 9.75 -7.14 19.90
CA ARG A 346 10.69 -7.98 20.66
C ARG A 346 10.23 -8.22 22.11
N ALA A 347 9.46 -7.30 22.69
CA ALA A 347 8.98 -7.39 24.06
C ALA A 347 7.73 -8.27 24.21
N LEU A 348 7.11 -8.70 23.11
CA LEU A 348 5.94 -9.56 23.12
C LEU A 348 6.19 -10.88 23.84
N GLN A 349 5.16 -11.37 24.52
CA GLN A 349 5.16 -12.64 25.24
C GLN A 349 4.13 -13.60 24.62
N PRO A 350 4.33 -14.92 24.75
CA PRO A 350 3.30 -15.89 24.42
C PRO A 350 1.96 -15.54 25.08
N GLY A 351 0.88 -15.58 24.29
CA GLY A 351 -0.47 -15.18 24.71
C GLY A 351 -0.88 -13.76 24.30
N ASP A 352 0.08 -12.88 23.97
CA ASP A 352 -0.22 -11.53 23.51
C ASP A 352 -1.06 -11.54 22.22
N GLN A 353 -1.96 -10.56 22.09
CA GLN A 353 -2.89 -10.47 20.97
C GLN A 353 -2.43 -9.43 19.95
N LEU A 354 -2.34 -9.87 18.69
CA LEU A 354 -2.01 -9.04 17.55
C LEU A 354 -3.10 -9.08 16.50
N SER A 355 -3.13 -8.06 15.65
CA SER A 355 -4.02 -8.05 14.49
C SER A 355 -3.24 -7.70 13.23
N ALA A 356 -3.73 -8.16 12.09
CA ALA A 356 -3.23 -7.72 10.80
C ALA A 356 -4.36 -7.13 9.95
N THR A 357 -4.00 -6.13 9.16
CA THR A 357 -4.92 -5.37 8.32
C THR A 357 -5.03 -5.94 6.92
N ARG A 358 -3.96 -6.55 6.42
CA ARG A 358 -3.90 -7.12 5.06
C ARG A 358 -2.90 -8.26 4.96
N ILE A 359 -3.21 -9.20 4.07
CA ILE A 359 -2.23 -10.06 3.39
C ILE A 359 -2.15 -9.64 1.93
N GLY A 360 -0.95 -9.56 1.37
CA GLY A 360 -0.78 -9.16 -0.03
C GLY A 360 0.62 -9.44 -0.56
N GLY A 361 0.87 -8.97 -1.78
CA GLY A 361 2.14 -9.16 -2.47
C GLY A 361 2.04 -10.14 -3.64
N ASP A 362 2.95 -9.93 -4.59
CA ASP A 362 3.07 -10.69 -5.85
C ASP A 362 4.40 -11.46 -5.91
N PHE A 363 5.13 -11.56 -4.78
CA PHE A 363 6.41 -12.26 -4.67
C PHE A 363 6.22 -13.76 -4.46
N VAL A 364 5.55 -14.39 -5.42
CA VAL A 364 5.13 -15.80 -5.37
C VAL A 364 5.99 -16.64 -6.32
N PRO A 365 6.20 -17.95 -6.03
CA PRO A 365 7.04 -18.81 -6.86
C PRO A 365 6.41 -19.05 -8.25
N PRO A 366 7.20 -19.47 -9.25
CA PRO A 366 6.69 -19.76 -10.59
C PRO A 366 5.66 -20.90 -10.55
N ALA A 367 4.61 -20.78 -11.37
CA ALA A 367 3.56 -21.78 -11.46
C ALA A 367 4.05 -23.14 -12.00
N ASP A 368 5.01 -23.16 -12.93
CA ASP A 368 5.64 -24.41 -13.39
C ASP A 368 6.64 -24.88 -12.31
N PRO A 369 6.43 -26.06 -11.67
CA PRO A 369 7.34 -26.59 -10.66
C PRO A 369 8.73 -26.94 -11.20
N ARG A 370 8.90 -27.09 -12.52
CA ARG A 370 10.18 -27.45 -13.16
C ARG A 370 11.05 -26.22 -13.45
N GLN A 371 10.50 -25.02 -13.35
CA GLN A 371 11.28 -23.79 -13.55
C GLN A 371 12.31 -23.66 -12.43
N ALA A 372 13.59 -23.80 -12.75
CA ALA A 372 14.68 -23.60 -11.80
C ALA A 372 14.69 -22.15 -11.28
N VAL A 373 15.01 -21.99 -9.99
CA VAL A 373 14.99 -20.70 -9.29
C VAL A 373 16.34 -20.37 -8.68
N LEU A 374 16.65 -19.07 -8.70
CA LEU A 374 17.78 -18.48 -7.97
C LEU A 374 17.21 -17.48 -6.96
N TYR A 375 17.38 -17.78 -5.68
CA TYR A 375 17.06 -16.87 -4.58
C TYR A 375 18.31 -16.03 -4.24
N ILE A 376 18.16 -14.72 -4.15
CA ILE A 376 19.21 -13.81 -3.67
C ILE A 376 18.66 -13.01 -2.50
N ALA A 377 19.11 -13.35 -1.30
CA ALA A 377 18.69 -12.73 -0.05
C ALA A 377 19.75 -11.77 0.47
N ALA A 378 19.38 -10.52 0.77
CA ALA A 378 20.21 -9.62 1.56
C ALA A 378 19.67 -9.50 2.99
N GLY A 379 20.37 -10.11 3.95
CA GLY A 379 19.97 -10.20 5.36
C GLY A 379 18.56 -10.78 5.53
N ILE A 380 17.69 -10.08 6.26
CA ILE A 380 16.31 -10.53 6.54
C ILE A 380 15.44 -10.72 5.28
N GLY A 381 15.93 -10.31 4.10
CA GLY A 381 15.35 -10.64 2.80
C GLY A 381 15.20 -12.15 2.53
N VAL A 382 15.81 -13.03 3.34
CA VAL A 382 15.59 -14.48 3.27
C VAL A 382 14.15 -14.91 3.60
N THR A 383 13.42 -14.09 4.38
CA THR A 383 12.10 -14.44 4.93
C THR A 383 11.05 -14.92 3.91
N PRO A 384 10.79 -14.24 2.76
CA PRO A 384 9.87 -14.76 1.76
C PRO A 384 10.32 -16.09 1.14
N PHE A 385 11.63 -16.34 1.04
CA PHE A 385 12.16 -17.60 0.52
C PHE A 385 11.91 -18.75 1.49
N LEU A 386 11.96 -18.52 2.81
CA LEU A 386 11.56 -19.54 3.78
C LEU A 386 10.12 -20.00 3.55
N SER A 387 9.22 -19.08 3.19
CA SER A 387 7.83 -19.43 2.85
C SER A 387 7.72 -20.20 1.53
N HIS A 388 8.51 -19.84 0.50
CA HIS A 388 8.62 -20.62 -0.75
C HIS A 388 9.07 -22.05 -0.45
N LEU A 389 10.19 -22.19 0.26
CA LEU A 389 10.80 -23.47 0.61
C LEU A 389 9.86 -24.36 1.43
N ALA A 390 9.20 -23.80 2.46
CA ALA A 390 8.27 -24.51 3.31
C ALA A 390 7.03 -25.00 2.54
N ALA A 391 6.51 -24.19 1.61
CA ALA A 391 5.37 -24.56 0.78
C ALA A 391 5.73 -25.69 -0.21
N GLU A 392 6.91 -25.61 -0.84
CA GLU A 392 7.40 -26.65 -1.73
C GLU A 392 7.60 -27.97 -0.98
N GLN A 393 8.20 -27.93 0.21
CA GLN A 393 8.39 -29.11 1.06
C GLN A 393 7.05 -29.75 1.47
N SER A 394 6.08 -28.94 1.88
CA SER A 394 4.74 -29.41 2.26
C SER A 394 3.95 -30.00 1.08
N ALA A 395 4.23 -29.53 -0.14
CA ALA A 395 3.62 -30.01 -1.38
C ALA A 395 4.39 -31.17 -2.04
N GLY A 396 5.56 -31.57 -1.50
CA GLY A 396 6.43 -32.57 -2.13
C GLY A 396 7.02 -32.12 -3.47
N VAL A 397 7.17 -30.82 -3.68
CA VAL A 397 7.74 -30.24 -4.91
C VAL A 397 9.26 -30.19 -4.80
N ASP A 398 9.94 -30.94 -5.67
CA ASP A 398 11.39 -30.93 -5.78
C ASP A 398 11.87 -30.01 -6.93
N ARG A 399 11.91 -28.71 -6.65
CA ARG A 399 12.39 -27.69 -7.58
C ARG A 399 13.89 -27.47 -7.42
N ASP A 400 14.61 -27.40 -8.55
CA ASP A 400 16.01 -26.96 -8.57
C ASP A 400 16.11 -25.50 -8.09
N ARG A 401 16.81 -25.33 -6.95
CA ARG A 401 16.90 -24.09 -6.20
C ARG A 401 18.31 -23.84 -5.71
N VAL A 402 18.78 -22.59 -5.88
CA VAL A 402 20.04 -22.10 -5.31
C VAL A 402 19.77 -20.82 -4.56
N LEU A 403 20.33 -20.68 -3.36
CA LEU A 403 20.27 -19.44 -2.57
C LEU A 403 21.65 -18.79 -2.50
N VAL A 404 21.75 -17.54 -2.94
CA VAL A 404 22.89 -16.66 -2.63
C VAL A 404 22.49 -15.77 -1.46
N TYR A 405 23.12 -15.98 -0.30
CA TYR A 405 22.76 -15.31 0.95
C TYR A 405 23.83 -14.29 1.35
N LEU A 406 23.50 -13.00 1.21
CA LEU A 406 24.36 -11.88 1.58
C LEU A 406 24.13 -11.50 3.05
N LEU A 407 25.17 -11.66 3.87
CA LEU A 407 25.19 -11.34 5.30
C LEU A 407 26.12 -10.15 5.58
N ARG A 408 25.92 -9.49 6.74
CA ARG A 408 26.76 -8.32 7.14
C ARG A 408 28.07 -8.74 7.78
N ASP A 409 28.14 -9.95 8.30
CA ASP A 409 29.24 -10.55 9.03
C ASP A 409 29.16 -12.09 8.88
N GLY A 410 30.23 -12.78 9.25
CA GLY A 410 30.32 -14.23 9.33
C GLY A 410 29.87 -14.80 10.67
N GLY A 411 28.95 -14.14 11.37
CA GLY A 411 28.34 -14.69 12.58
C GLY A 411 27.35 -15.83 12.27
N PRO A 412 26.55 -16.27 13.27
CA PRO A 412 25.51 -17.28 13.08
C PRO A 412 24.58 -16.93 11.91
N ILE A 413 24.34 -17.90 11.02
CA ILE A 413 23.52 -17.68 9.83
C ILE A 413 22.04 -17.67 10.24
N PRO A 414 21.30 -16.57 10.02
CA PRO A 414 19.90 -16.53 10.45
C PRO A 414 19.05 -17.55 9.71
N PHE A 415 18.22 -18.28 10.45
CA PHE A 415 17.34 -19.36 9.97
C PHE A 415 18.08 -20.55 9.34
N GLN A 416 19.33 -20.81 9.75
CA GLN A 416 20.15 -21.90 9.21
C GLN A 416 19.44 -23.25 9.21
N ASP A 417 18.85 -23.65 10.34
CA ASP A 417 18.21 -24.96 10.50
C ASP A 417 17.05 -25.16 9.51
N ARG A 418 16.29 -24.09 9.25
CA ARG A 418 15.16 -24.11 8.30
C ARG A 418 15.63 -24.23 6.86
N LEU A 419 16.76 -23.58 6.53
CA LEU A 419 17.37 -23.70 5.20
C LEU A 419 17.97 -25.11 4.99
N MET A 420 18.59 -25.68 6.03
CA MET A 420 19.10 -27.05 6.00
C MET A 420 17.97 -28.07 5.84
N ALA A 421 16.89 -27.94 6.63
CA ALA A 421 15.72 -28.82 6.55
C ALA A 421 15.02 -28.78 5.18
N ALA A 422 15.16 -27.66 4.44
CA ALA A 422 14.65 -27.51 3.09
C ALA A 422 15.56 -28.10 2.00
N GLY A 423 16.79 -28.52 2.33
CA GLY A 423 17.72 -29.15 1.40
C GLY A 423 18.21 -28.24 0.27
N ILE A 424 18.18 -26.91 0.46
CA ILE A 424 18.63 -25.96 -0.57
C ILE A 424 20.16 -25.82 -0.59
N ARG A 425 20.75 -25.74 -1.80
CA ARG A 425 22.14 -25.30 -1.97
C ARG A 425 22.28 -23.83 -1.60
N VAL A 426 23.10 -23.52 -0.60
CA VAL A 426 23.35 -22.15 -0.14
C VAL A 426 24.79 -21.70 -0.42
N ILE A 427 24.91 -20.50 -0.98
CA ILE A 427 26.16 -19.80 -1.25
C ILE A 427 26.18 -18.54 -0.37
N VAL A 428 26.99 -18.56 0.67
CA VAL A 428 27.10 -17.45 1.63
C VAL A 428 28.10 -16.42 1.11
N VAL A 429 27.68 -15.16 1.10
CA VAL A 429 28.51 -14.00 0.77
C VAL A 429 28.54 -13.10 2.00
N ALA A 430 29.70 -13.00 2.65
CA ALA A 430 29.86 -12.25 3.89
C ALA A 430 31.28 -11.67 4.01
N PRO A 431 31.49 -10.50 4.64
CA PRO A 431 32.81 -9.89 4.79
C PRO A 431 33.82 -10.75 5.56
N THR A 432 33.35 -11.58 6.49
CA THR A 432 34.16 -12.56 7.22
C THR A 432 33.63 -13.96 6.95
N VAL A 433 34.52 -14.95 7.09
CA VAL A 433 34.17 -16.37 6.96
C VAL A 433 33.17 -16.74 8.06
N PRO A 434 32.05 -17.40 7.75
CA PRO A 434 31.15 -17.94 8.76
C PRO A 434 31.87 -18.93 9.69
N ASP A 435 31.58 -18.86 10.99
CA ASP A 435 32.22 -19.74 12.00
C ASP A 435 32.09 -21.23 11.66
N ALA A 436 30.95 -21.63 11.09
CA ALA A 436 30.71 -22.96 10.54
C ALA A 436 29.78 -22.88 9.33
N LEU A 437 29.99 -23.77 8.35
CA LEU A 437 29.10 -23.95 7.21
C LEU A 437 28.50 -25.36 7.25
N PRO A 438 27.18 -25.49 7.10
CA PRO A 438 26.53 -26.79 6.91
C PRO A 438 27.07 -27.53 5.68
N GLU A 439 26.88 -28.86 5.67
CA GLU A 439 27.21 -29.68 4.51
C GLU A 439 26.44 -29.22 3.26
N GLY A 440 27.12 -29.18 2.12
CA GLY A 440 26.56 -28.71 0.85
C GLY A 440 26.47 -27.18 0.70
N TRP A 441 26.86 -26.42 1.73
CA TRP A 441 26.95 -24.97 1.66
C TRP A 441 28.35 -24.53 1.25
N SER A 442 28.46 -23.36 0.62
CA SER A 442 29.74 -22.81 0.18
C SER A 442 29.87 -21.34 0.57
N TYR A 443 31.10 -20.91 0.82
CA TYR A 443 31.41 -19.50 1.07
C TYR A 443 32.09 -18.89 -0.13
N ALA A 444 31.51 -17.80 -0.65
CA ALA A 444 31.98 -17.11 -1.84
C ALA A 444 32.89 -15.90 -1.52
N GLY A 445 33.30 -15.73 -0.27
CA GLY A 445 34.21 -14.66 0.13
C GLY A 445 33.53 -13.34 0.49
N ALA A 446 34.37 -12.36 0.80
CA ALA A 446 34.00 -10.97 1.08
C ALA A 446 33.70 -10.15 -0.18
N SER A 447 33.95 -10.72 -1.37
CA SER A 447 33.73 -10.00 -2.63
C SER A 447 32.24 -9.69 -2.80
N ARG A 448 31.95 -8.40 -3.01
CA ARG A 448 30.61 -7.95 -3.40
C ARG A 448 30.15 -8.77 -4.61
N LEU A 449 28.92 -9.25 -4.60
CA LEU A 449 28.35 -9.93 -5.75
C LEU A 449 28.35 -8.98 -6.96
N THR A 450 28.97 -9.38 -8.06
CA THR A 450 29.08 -8.61 -9.30
C THR A 450 28.51 -9.42 -10.47
N ALA A 451 28.34 -8.76 -11.62
CA ALA A 451 27.88 -9.44 -12.83
C ALA A 451 28.88 -10.49 -13.32
N ASP A 452 30.16 -10.33 -13.01
CA ASP A 452 31.23 -11.24 -13.45
C ASP A 452 31.41 -12.41 -12.47
N THR A 453 31.17 -12.18 -11.17
CA THR A 453 31.31 -13.22 -10.14
C THR A 453 30.08 -14.10 -10.01
N LEU A 454 28.88 -13.60 -10.32
CA LEU A 454 27.65 -14.39 -10.19
C LEU A 454 27.62 -15.63 -11.10
N PRO A 455 28.00 -15.58 -12.40
CA PRO A 455 28.07 -16.77 -13.25
C PRO A 455 29.07 -17.83 -12.77
N ALA A 456 30.13 -17.43 -12.06
CA ALA A 456 31.06 -18.40 -11.47
C ALA A 456 30.41 -19.18 -10.31
N LEU A 457 29.48 -18.56 -9.58
CA LEU A 457 28.76 -19.18 -8.46
C LEU A 457 27.55 -19.99 -8.95
N VAL A 458 26.85 -19.46 -9.95
CA VAL A 458 25.62 -20.01 -10.54
C VAL A 458 25.73 -19.94 -12.08
N PRO A 459 26.38 -20.94 -12.71
CA PRO A 459 26.68 -20.92 -14.16
C PRO A 459 25.45 -20.84 -15.07
N ASP A 460 24.31 -21.33 -14.61
CA ASP A 460 23.04 -21.37 -15.33
C ASP A 460 22.08 -20.23 -14.95
N VAL A 461 22.59 -19.14 -14.36
CA VAL A 461 21.79 -17.98 -13.92
C VAL A 461 20.85 -17.43 -15.00
N ALA A 462 21.23 -17.50 -16.28
CA ALA A 462 20.42 -17.04 -17.40
C ALA A 462 19.12 -17.85 -17.61
N HIS A 463 19.11 -19.13 -17.19
CA HIS A 463 17.99 -20.05 -17.33
C HIS A 463 17.09 -20.10 -16.09
N ARG A 464 17.54 -19.52 -14.97
CA ARG A 464 16.80 -19.51 -13.71
C ARG A 464 15.87 -18.29 -13.62
N HIS A 465 14.71 -18.48 -13.00
CA HIS A 465 13.91 -17.35 -12.52
C HIS A 465 14.58 -16.81 -11.26
N CYS A 466 15.11 -15.60 -11.35
CA CYS A 466 15.81 -14.96 -10.25
C CYS A 466 14.84 -14.18 -9.36
N PHE A 467 14.85 -14.46 -8.06
CA PHE A 467 14.13 -13.71 -7.05
C PHE A 467 15.11 -12.99 -6.14
N ILE A 468 14.89 -11.70 -5.90
CA ILE A 468 15.79 -10.86 -5.10
C ILE A 468 14.99 -10.21 -3.98
N SER A 469 15.45 -10.37 -2.75
CA SER A 469 14.78 -9.79 -1.58
C SER A 469 15.76 -9.12 -0.61
N GLY A 470 15.42 -7.92 -0.13
CA GLY A 470 16.26 -7.15 0.79
C GLY A 470 15.90 -5.68 0.90
N SER A 471 16.87 -4.85 1.30
CA SER A 471 16.67 -3.38 1.35
C SER A 471 16.52 -2.79 -0.06
N PRO A 472 15.89 -1.61 -0.24
CA PRO A 472 15.68 -1.03 -1.58
C PRO A 472 16.99 -0.77 -2.32
N SER A 473 18.05 -0.39 -1.61
CA SER A 473 19.38 -0.20 -2.17
C SER A 473 20.01 -1.52 -2.62
N ALA A 474 19.95 -2.56 -1.78
CA ALA A 474 20.47 -3.88 -2.12
C ALA A 474 19.74 -4.48 -3.33
N VAL A 475 18.40 -4.44 -3.31
CA VAL A 475 17.57 -4.94 -4.41
C VAL A 475 17.86 -4.21 -5.72
N GLY A 476 18.00 -2.88 -5.69
CA GLY A 476 18.35 -2.10 -6.88
C GLY A 476 19.69 -2.51 -7.49
N GLN A 477 20.72 -2.69 -6.64
CA GLN A 477 22.06 -3.11 -7.06
C GLN A 477 22.09 -4.56 -7.57
N LEU A 478 21.50 -5.48 -6.81
CA LEU A 478 21.47 -6.91 -7.15
C LEU A 478 20.65 -7.18 -8.41
N ARG A 479 19.54 -6.45 -8.61
CA ARG A 479 18.77 -6.52 -9.87
C ARG A 479 19.63 -6.17 -11.06
N HIS A 480 20.47 -5.14 -10.95
CA HIS A 480 21.39 -4.74 -12.02
C HIS A 480 22.46 -5.80 -12.29
N VAL A 481 23.03 -6.38 -11.22
CA VAL A 481 24.00 -7.49 -11.30
C VAL A 481 23.40 -8.70 -12.02
N VAL A 482 22.24 -9.17 -11.57
CA VAL A 482 21.56 -10.35 -12.12
C VAL A 482 21.16 -10.15 -13.59
N ARG A 483 20.68 -8.96 -13.94
CA ARG A 483 20.34 -8.61 -15.33
C ARG A 483 21.58 -8.61 -16.23
N ARG A 484 22.70 -8.04 -15.77
CA ARG A 484 23.96 -8.07 -16.52
C ARG A 484 24.57 -9.46 -16.63
N ALA A 485 24.31 -10.34 -15.66
CA ALA A 485 24.70 -11.75 -15.70
C ALA A 485 23.82 -12.61 -16.64
N GLY A 486 22.85 -12.01 -17.36
CA GLY A 486 22.07 -12.69 -18.40
C GLY A 486 20.69 -13.17 -17.97
N ALA A 487 20.25 -12.92 -16.74
CA ALA A 487 18.92 -13.37 -16.29
C ALA A 487 17.78 -12.61 -17.00
N SER A 488 16.89 -13.38 -17.64
CA SER A 488 15.72 -12.88 -18.36
C SER A 488 14.54 -12.59 -17.42
N HIS A 489 14.34 -13.43 -16.41
CA HIS A 489 13.22 -13.36 -15.47
C HIS A 489 13.71 -12.96 -14.08
N VAL A 490 13.32 -11.77 -13.63
CA VAL A 490 13.72 -11.23 -12.32
C VAL A 490 12.52 -10.67 -11.59
N THR A 491 12.21 -11.24 -10.43
CA THR A 491 11.19 -10.75 -9.49
C THR A 491 11.88 -10.17 -8.26
N THR A 492 11.41 -9.04 -7.76
CA THR A 492 12.06 -8.34 -6.63
C THR A 492 11.07 -8.04 -5.51
N ASP A 493 11.50 -8.23 -4.27
CA ASP A 493 10.83 -7.73 -3.07
C ASP A 493 11.78 -6.79 -2.30
N ALA A 494 11.30 -5.58 -2.01
CA ALA A 494 12.14 -4.56 -1.40
C ALA A 494 11.49 -4.03 -0.13
N PHE A 495 12.14 -4.26 1.00
CA PHE A 495 11.69 -3.84 2.33
C PHE A 495 12.03 -2.36 2.51
N ALA A 496 11.09 -1.47 2.16
CA ALA A 496 11.26 -0.05 2.44
C ALA A 496 11.40 0.11 3.96
N GLY A 497 12.62 0.45 4.41
CA GLY A 497 13.00 0.57 5.81
C GLY A 497 11.88 1.16 6.66
N TYR A 498 11.53 0.40 7.68
CA TYR A 498 10.37 0.55 8.55
C TYR A 498 10.67 1.38 9.77
#